data_AF-A0A1H2QZE9-F1
#
_entry.id   AF-A0A1H2QZE9-F1
#
_cell.length_a   1.000
_cell.length_b   1.000
_cell.length_c   1.000
_cell.angle_alpha   90.00
_cell.angle_beta   90.00
_cell.angle_gamma   90.00
#
_symmetry.space_group_name_H-M   'P 1'
#
loop_
_entity.id
_entity.type
_entity.pdbx_description
1 polymer ?
#
loop_
_entity_poly.entity_id
_entity_poly.type
_entity_poly.pdbx_seq_one_letter_code
_entity_poly.pdbx_strand_id
1 'polypeptide(L)'
;MQNINKLKTSYSPWNFNFCDEIDGFKIEYKNIIEFSQGSPLIGNLYVNNKELLKNNFFSSPYLYFEKYLYIPMFIKRFCLSGFIITKINLDTLEIHYISKIESLIYIDCMYSSKLIYYTDINKEKKKEILL
;
A
#
# COMPACT_ATOMS: atom_id res chain seq x y z
N MET A 1 1.98 -24.81 -12.11
CA MET A 1 1.77 -24.30 -10.74
C MET A 1 1.74 -22.79 -10.81
N GLN A 2 0.63 -22.15 -10.42
CA GLN A 2 0.56 -20.68 -10.38
C GLN A 2 1.18 -20.22 -9.05
N ASN A 3 2.25 -19.43 -9.12
CA ASN A 3 2.96 -18.95 -7.94
C ASN A 3 2.10 -17.91 -7.21
N ILE A 4 1.74 -18.19 -5.96
CA ILE A 4 1.10 -17.23 -5.06
C ILE A 4 2.20 -16.37 -4.44
N ASN A 5 2.23 -15.08 -4.76
CA ASN A 5 3.08 -14.14 -4.04
C ASN A 5 2.26 -13.51 -2.92
N LYS A 6 2.31 -14.15 -1.74
CA LYS A 6 1.70 -13.64 -0.51
C LYS A 6 2.65 -12.68 0.18
N LEU A 7 2.09 -11.70 0.90
CA LEU A 7 2.87 -10.96 1.88
C LEU A 7 3.56 -11.94 2.82
N LYS A 8 4.89 -11.84 2.89
CA LYS A 8 5.71 -12.67 3.78
C LYS A 8 5.62 -12.22 5.24
N THR A 9 4.99 -11.08 5.51
CA THR A 9 5.00 -10.42 6.81
C THR A 9 3.62 -10.45 7.47
N SER A 10 3.60 -10.41 8.80
CA SER A 10 2.39 -10.24 9.61
C SER A 10 1.93 -8.78 9.71
N TYR A 11 2.31 -7.94 8.73
CA TYR A 11 2.00 -6.52 8.75
C TYR A 11 0.50 -6.30 8.61
N SER A 12 0.04 -5.27 9.30
CA SER A 12 -1.32 -4.77 9.21
C SER A 12 -1.30 -3.26 8.95
N PRO A 13 -2.44 -2.68 8.55
CA PRO A 13 -2.56 -1.22 8.43
C PRO A 13 -2.23 -0.43 9.71
N TRP A 14 -2.21 -1.08 10.88
CA TRP A 14 -1.90 -0.45 12.16
C TRP A 14 -0.50 -0.79 12.71
N ASN A 15 0.18 -1.78 12.12
CA ASN A 15 1.46 -2.25 12.65
C ASN A 15 2.31 -2.86 11.53
N PHE A 16 3.43 -2.20 11.21
CA PHE A 16 4.38 -2.59 10.19
C PHE A 16 5.74 -1.93 10.44
N ASN A 17 6.81 -2.45 9.83
CA ASN A 17 8.12 -1.80 9.90
C ASN A 17 8.15 -0.56 9.02
N PHE A 18 8.71 0.54 9.53
CA PHE A 18 8.78 1.81 8.78
C PHE A 18 9.96 1.87 7.81
N CYS A 19 10.81 0.85 7.77
CA CYS A 19 11.90 0.74 6.83
C CYS A 19 12.09 -0.72 6.44
N ASP A 20 12.00 -1.00 5.15
CA ASP A 20 12.29 -2.31 4.56
C ASP A 20 13.30 -2.13 3.42
N GLU A 21 14.11 -3.16 3.17
CA GLU A 21 14.94 -3.28 1.97
C GLU A 21 14.44 -4.44 1.12
N ILE A 22 14.10 -4.16 -0.14
CA ILE A 22 13.59 -5.15 -1.07
C ILE A 22 14.25 -4.93 -2.42
N ASP A 23 14.94 -5.98 -2.91
CA ASP A 23 15.53 -6.01 -4.24
C ASP A 23 16.43 -4.78 -4.53
N GLY A 24 17.21 -4.37 -3.52
CA GLY A 24 18.12 -3.23 -3.57
C GLY A 24 17.45 -1.86 -3.36
N PHE A 25 16.12 -1.80 -3.24
CA PHE A 25 15.40 -0.57 -2.90
C PHE A 25 15.18 -0.46 -1.40
N LYS A 26 15.50 0.71 -0.85
CA LYS A 26 15.12 1.10 0.51
C LYS A 26 13.74 1.76 0.46
N ILE A 27 12.74 1.13 1.07
CA ILE A 27 11.37 1.64 1.21
C ILE A 27 11.20 2.14 2.64
N GLU A 28 10.98 3.43 2.81
CA GLU A 28 10.95 4.07 4.13
C GLU A 28 9.72 4.95 4.29
N TYR A 29 9.03 4.78 5.42
CA TYR A 29 7.94 5.63 5.84
C TYR A 29 8.44 6.63 6.90
N LYS A 30 8.08 7.91 6.76
CA LYS A 30 8.37 8.96 7.73
C LYS A 30 7.11 9.71 8.14
N ASN A 31 7.20 10.45 9.24
CA ASN A 31 6.11 11.27 9.78
C ASN A 31 4.82 10.46 9.96
N ILE A 32 4.96 9.27 10.57
CA ILE A 32 3.85 8.35 10.80
C ILE A 32 2.83 8.97 11.76
N ILE A 33 1.56 8.95 11.36
CA ILE A 33 0.43 9.39 12.18
C ILE A 33 -0.77 8.45 11.97
N GLU A 34 -1.71 8.46 12.92
CA GLU A 34 -3.09 8.06 12.66
C GLU A 34 -3.86 9.29 12.17
N PHE A 35 -4.60 9.20 11.06
CA PHE A 35 -5.39 10.35 10.58
C PHE A 35 -6.65 10.60 11.42
N SER A 36 -7.13 9.57 12.10
CA SER A 36 -8.11 9.62 13.18
C SER A 36 -7.79 8.52 14.20
N GLN A 37 -8.22 8.67 15.46
CA GLN A 37 -7.94 7.68 16.50
C GLN A 37 -8.40 6.28 16.07
N GLY A 38 -7.50 5.30 16.15
CA GLY A 38 -7.75 3.90 15.79
C GLY A 38 -7.83 3.63 14.28
N SER A 39 -7.52 4.64 13.44
CA SER A 39 -7.39 4.45 11.99
C SER A 39 -6.03 3.84 11.62
N PRO A 40 -5.88 3.31 10.39
CA PRO A 40 -4.58 2.89 9.89
C PRO A 40 -3.51 3.97 10.03
N LEU A 41 -2.27 3.53 10.28
CA LEU A 41 -1.11 4.39 10.25
C LEU A 41 -0.84 4.84 8.81
N ILE A 42 -0.52 6.12 8.66
CA ILE A 42 -0.17 6.73 7.38
C ILE A 42 1.12 7.55 7.53
N GLY A 43 1.93 7.63 6.48
CA GLY A 43 3.19 8.37 6.48
C GLY A 43 3.67 8.76 5.08
N ASN A 44 4.62 9.68 5.02
CA ASN A 44 5.31 10.01 3.77
C ASN A 44 6.14 8.81 3.31
N LEU A 45 6.02 8.44 2.03
CA LEU A 45 6.78 7.33 1.45
C LEU A 45 8.04 7.83 0.73
N TYR A 46 9.16 7.20 1.06
CA TYR A 46 10.46 7.40 0.44
C TYR A 46 10.95 6.10 -0.22
N VAL A 47 11.51 6.23 -1.41
CA VAL A 47 12.26 5.17 -2.10
C VAL A 47 13.68 5.68 -2.30
N ASN A 48 14.68 4.96 -1.78
CA ASN A 48 16.09 5.36 -1.85
C ASN A 48 16.32 6.82 -1.42
N ASN A 49 15.74 7.21 -0.28
CA ASN A 49 15.76 8.56 0.30
C ASN A 49 15.06 9.66 -0.52
N LYS A 50 14.40 9.33 -1.64
CA LYS A 50 13.58 10.27 -2.42
C LYS A 50 12.11 10.14 -2.04
N GLU A 51 11.50 11.25 -1.62
CA GLU A 51 10.06 11.31 -1.36
C GLU A 51 9.28 11.14 -2.67
N LEU A 52 8.29 10.25 -2.70
CA LEU A 52 7.56 9.95 -3.94
C LEU A 52 6.53 11.01 -4.31
N LEU A 53 5.66 11.39 -3.37
CA LEU A 53 4.62 12.39 -3.58
C LEU A 53 4.55 13.30 -2.36
N LYS A 54 5.11 14.50 -2.51
CA LYS A 54 5.12 15.50 -1.45
C LYS A 54 3.68 15.79 -0.97
N ASN A 55 3.50 15.86 0.34
CA ASN A 55 2.21 16.10 1.02
C ASN A 55 1.15 15.00 0.84
N ASN A 56 1.50 13.85 0.29
CA ASN A 56 0.64 12.66 0.29
C ASN A 56 1.13 11.65 1.31
N PHE A 57 0.18 10.87 1.83
CA PHE A 57 0.46 9.83 2.81
C PHE A 57 0.13 8.46 2.24
N PHE A 58 0.91 7.47 2.63
CA PHE A 58 0.76 6.07 2.28
C PHE A 58 0.59 5.24 3.54
N SER A 59 -0.08 4.10 3.39
CA SER A 59 -0.28 3.12 4.46
C SER A 59 0.37 1.79 4.06
N SER A 60 0.17 0.78 4.89
CA SER A 60 0.69 -0.58 4.78
C SER A 60 -0.45 -1.58 5.01
N PRO A 61 -0.30 -2.89 4.75
CA PRO A 61 0.79 -3.51 4.01
C PRO A 61 0.83 -3.07 2.54
N TYR A 62 2.03 -3.06 1.97
CA TYR A 62 2.26 -3.01 0.53
C TYR A 62 2.72 -4.37 0.03
N LEU A 63 2.53 -4.62 -1.27
CA LEU A 63 3.05 -5.81 -1.94
C LEU A 63 4.09 -5.42 -3.00
N TYR A 64 5.22 -6.12 -3.00
CA TYR A 64 6.23 -6.03 -4.06
C TYR A 64 6.07 -7.17 -5.07
N PHE A 65 5.96 -6.85 -6.35
CA PHE A 65 5.93 -7.83 -7.43
C PHE A 65 6.45 -7.22 -8.74
N GLU A 66 7.41 -7.91 -9.38
CA GLU A 66 7.98 -7.50 -10.68
C GLU A 66 8.41 -6.03 -10.75
N LYS A 67 9.23 -5.56 -9.81
CA LYS A 67 9.69 -4.15 -9.70
C LYS A 67 8.59 -3.12 -9.40
N TYR A 68 7.35 -3.56 -9.18
CA TYR A 68 6.25 -2.69 -8.77
C TYR A 68 5.93 -2.83 -7.29
N LEU A 69 5.67 -1.68 -6.66
CA LEU A 69 5.08 -1.56 -5.34
C LEU A 69 3.58 -1.30 -5.48
N TYR A 70 2.77 -2.19 -4.93
CA TYR A 70 1.32 -2.01 -4.78
C TYR A 70 1.05 -1.60 -3.36
N ILE A 71 0.67 -0.35 -3.15
CA ILE A 71 0.60 0.26 -1.81
C ILE A 71 -0.66 1.11 -1.65
N PRO A 72 -1.33 1.09 -0.48
CA PRO A 72 -2.44 1.99 -0.21
C PRO A 72 -1.93 3.43 -0.04
N MET A 73 -2.54 4.38 -0.74
CA MET A 73 -2.32 5.81 -0.57
C MET A 73 -3.56 6.45 0.03
N PHE A 74 -3.39 7.26 1.06
CA PHE A 74 -4.48 8.01 1.68
C PHE A 74 -4.88 9.19 0.80
N ILE A 75 -6.20 9.34 0.60
CA ILE A 75 -6.81 10.43 -0.14
C ILE A 75 -7.75 11.17 0.80
N LYS A 76 -7.63 12.50 0.83
CA LYS A 76 -8.57 13.40 1.49
C LYS A 76 -9.04 14.46 0.50
N ARG A 77 -10.32 14.41 0.16
CA ARG A 77 -11.03 15.41 -0.66
C ARG A 77 -12.20 15.98 0.15
N PHE A 78 -12.83 17.04 -0.33
CA PHE A 78 -13.97 17.65 0.35
C PHE A 78 -15.07 16.59 0.59
N CYS A 79 -15.42 16.36 1.86
CA CYS A 79 -16.39 15.35 2.35
C CYS A 79 -16.07 13.86 2.05
N LEU A 80 -14.90 13.53 1.50
CA LEU A 80 -14.52 12.14 1.22
C LEU A 80 -13.07 11.87 1.63
N SER A 81 -12.87 10.87 2.49
CA SER A 81 -11.55 10.38 2.88
C SER A 81 -11.49 8.87 2.81
N GLY A 82 -10.34 8.33 2.42
CA GLY A 82 -10.11 6.90 2.37
C GLY A 82 -8.78 6.57 1.70
N PHE A 83 -8.68 5.37 1.16
CA PHE A 83 -7.48 4.83 0.56
C PHE A 83 -7.73 4.43 -0.89
N ILE A 84 -6.71 4.58 -1.72
CA ILE A 84 -6.64 4.07 -3.09
C ILE A 84 -5.39 3.21 -3.23
N ILE A 85 -5.44 2.12 -3.99
CA ILE A 85 -4.24 1.35 -4.31
C ILE A 85 -3.47 2.09 -5.40
N THR A 86 -2.20 2.37 -5.12
CA THR A 86 -1.23 2.88 -6.09
C THR A 86 -0.26 1.79 -6.51
N LYS A 87 0.00 1.70 -7.82
CA LYS A 87 1.06 0.90 -8.42
C LYS A 87 2.23 1.82 -8.73
N ILE A 88 3.40 1.55 -8.16
CA ILE A 88 4.59 2.39 -8.28
C ILE A 88 5.70 1.58 -8.92
N ASN A 89 6.26 2.04 -10.04
CA ASN A 89 7.46 1.44 -10.61
C ASN A 89 8.67 1.88 -9.79
N LEU A 90 9.44 0.96 -9.20
CA LEU A 90 10.57 1.34 -8.34
C LEU A 90 11.79 1.87 -9.11
N ASP A 91 11.94 1.52 -10.39
CA ASP A 91 13.02 2.04 -11.24
C ASP A 91 12.75 3.47 -11.71
N THR A 92 11.52 3.75 -12.18
CA THR A 92 11.15 5.06 -12.77
C THR A 92 10.45 5.99 -11.79
N LEU A 93 9.92 5.46 -10.69
CA LEU A 93 9.03 6.14 -9.73
C LEU A 93 7.72 6.63 -10.35
N GLU A 94 7.32 6.07 -11.48
CA GLU A 94 6.01 6.31 -12.08
C GLU A 94 4.89 5.72 -11.20
N ILE A 95 3.79 6.46 -11.05
CA ILE A 95 2.69 6.13 -10.14
C ILE A 95 1.37 6.04 -10.92
N HIS A 96 0.65 4.94 -10.73
CA HIS A 96 -0.69 4.74 -11.26
C HIS A 96 -1.69 4.46 -10.14
N TYR A 97 -2.88 5.06 -10.22
CA TYR A 97 -4.00 4.79 -9.32
C TYR A 97 -4.87 3.69 -9.91
N ILE A 98 -4.99 2.54 -9.24
CA ILE A 98 -5.57 1.32 -9.83
C ILE A 98 -6.85 0.82 -9.15
N SER A 99 -7.35 1.51 -8.12
CA SER A 99 -8.59 1.12 -7.43
C SER A 99 -9.56 2.29 -7.26
N LYS A 100 -10.77 1.98 -6.79
CA LYS A 100 -11.68 2.99 -6.23
C LYS A 100 -11.19 3.40 -4.83
N ILE A 101 -11.77 4.48 -4.30
CA ILE A 101 -11.54 4.90 -2.91
C ILE A 101 -12.32 3.96 -1.98
N GLU A 102 -11.64 3.44 -0.97
CA GLU A 102 -12.20 2.55 0.06
C GLU A 102 -11.90 3.13 1.45
N SER A 103 -12.72 2.82 2.46
CA SER A 103 -12.47 3.28 3.84
C SER A 103 -11.24 2.63 4.48
N LEU A 104 -10.88 1.43 4.00
CA LEU A 104 -9.71 0.65 4.40
C LEU A 104 -9.22 -0.14 3.20
N ILE A 105 -7.91 -0.29 3.08
CA ILE A 105 -7.29 -1.26 2.17
C ILE A 105 -6.28 -2.08 2.98
N TYR A 106 -6.47 -3.40 2.98
CA TYR A 106 -5.54 -4.37 3.53
C TYR A 106 -5.10 -5.30 2.39
N ILE A 107 -3.97 -4.98 1.75
CA ILE A 107 -3.40 -5.80 0.67
C ILE A 107 -3.01 -7.18 1.22
N ASP A 108 -3.20 -8.24 0.44
CA ASP A 108 -2.93 -9.63 0.88
C ASP A 108 -1.95 -10.38 -0.02
N CYS A 109 -2.26 -10.51 -1.31
CA CYS A 109 -1.41 -11.26 -2.24
C CYS A 109 -1.64 -10.92 -3.71
N MET A 110 -0.70 -11.37 -4.56
CA MET A 110 -0.86 -11.46 -6.00
C MET A 110 -1.14 -12.92 -6.38
N TYR A 111 -2.20 -13.14 -7.15
CA TYR A 111 -2.53 -14.47 -7.70
C TYR A 111 -3.03 -14.36 -9.13
N SER A 112 -2.34 -14.99 -10.09
CA SER A 112 -2.77 -15.05 -11.50
C SER A 112 -3.07 -13.65 -12.10
N SER A 113 -2.13 -12.72 -11.92
CA SER A 113 -2.28 -11.30 -12.34
C SER A 113 -3.43 -10.54 -11.67
N LYS A 114 -3.95 -11.07 -10.54
CA LYS A 114 -4.93 -10.38 -9.71
C LYS A 114 -4.31 -9.97 -8.39
N LEU A 115 -4.43 -8.69 -8.06
CA LEU A 115 -4.14 -8.17 -6.74
C LEU A 115 -5.36 -8.40 -5.83
N ILE A 116 -5.16 -9.16 -4.76
CA ILE A 116 -6.19 -9.46 -3.75
C ILE A 116 -5.98 -8.57 -2.53
N TYR A 117 -7.07 -7.96 -2.06
CA TYR A 117 -7.07 -7.10 -0.88
C TYR A 117 -8.42 -7.17 -0.15
N TYR A 118 -8.46 -6.64 1.07
CA TYR A 118 -9.67 -6.56 1.90
C TYR A 118 -9.99 -5.12 2.26
N THR A 119 -11.28 -4.86 2.50
CA THR A 119 -11.77 -3.50 2.85
C THR A 119 -12.33 -3.41 4.28
N ASP A 120 -11.98 -4.36 5.14
CA ASP A 120 -12.36 -4.44 6.53
C ASP A 120 -11.22 -5.05 7.37
N ILE A 121 -11.25 -4.79 8.68
CA ILE A 121 -10.19 -5.19 9.61
C ILE A 121 -10.09 -6.71 9.80
N ASN A 122 -11.21 -7.43 9.67
CA ASN A 122 -11.28 -8.88 9.89
C ASN A 122 -10.93 -9.69 8.63
N LYS A 123 -10.67 -9.02 7.49
CA LYS A 123 -10.45 -9.64 6.18
C LYS A 123 -11.64 -10.49 5.70
N GLU A 124 -12.86 -10.02 5.93
CA GLU A 124 -14.10 -10.70 5.49
C GLU A 124 -14.61 -10.19 4.13
N LYS A 125 -14.32 -8.93 3.77
CA LYS A 125 -14.75 -8.25 2.55
C LYS A 125 -13.60 -8.22 1.54
N LYS A 126 -13.44 -9.34 0.82
CA LYS A 126 -12.43 -9.50 -0.23
C LYS A 126 -12.78 -8.72 -1.51
N LYS A 127 -11.78 -8.11 -2.14
CA LYS A 127 -11.83 -7.52 -3.47
C LYS A 127 -10.61 -7.93 -4.29
N GLU A 128 -10.72 -7.79 -5.62
CA GLU A 128 -9.66 -8.10 -6.57
C GLU A 128 -9.54 -7.04 -7.66
N ILE A 129 -8.31 -6.81 -8.13
CA ILE A 129 -8.01 -5.96 -9.30
C ILE A 129 -7.23 -6.80 -10.30
N LEU A 130 -7.69 -6.82 -11.55
CA LEU A 130 -6.94 -7.39 -12.67
C LEU A 130 -5.89 -6.37 -13.15
N LEU A 131 -4.64 -6.82 -13.29
CA LEU A 131 -3.47 -5.98 -13.60
C LEU A 131 -2.91 -6.18 -15.01
#